data_AF-A0A914CG59-F1
#
_entry.id   AF-A0A914CG59-F1
#
_cell.length_a   1.000
_cell.length_b   1.000
_cell.length_c   1.000
_cell.angle_alpha   90.00
_cell.angle_beta   90.00
_cell.angle_gamma   90.00
#
_symmetry.space_group_name_H-M   'P 1'
#
loop_
_entity.id
_entity.type
_entity.pdbx_description
1 polymer ?
#
loop_
_entity_poly.entity_id
_entity_poly.type
_entity_poly.pdbx_seq_one_letter_code
_entity_poly.pdbx_strand_id
1 'polypeptide(L)'
;MIDNEYRLKIVDFGMARQIDISRDRTKNVTHPYYRAPEVFFSKNYDFKADVWSIGCIFAELLTGNFLFRGLDDFDQLIQIIKVVGTPDENYLLKLENSVQIIFRTLAKKVGVKWEELFPDDIFPEEKKKKFCSAENGRRLLSLMLIFDPDQRISVEKALEEPYVAWKRNSDNNDSPPKAIYDDSLENMKLTTGEWKSKFFSKFL
;
A
#
# COMPACT_ATOMS: atom_id res chain seq x y z
N MET A 1 -11.82 3.00 -9.84
CA MET A 1 -13.18 3.04 -10.44
C MET A 1 -13.54 1.64 -10.93
N ILE A 2 -14.79 1.23 -10.73
CA ILE A 2 -15.31 -0.09 -11.14
C ILE A 2 -16.51 0.16 -12.05
N ASP A 3 -16.62 -0.55 -13.17
CA ASP A 3 -17.79 -0.49 -14.05
C ASP A 3 -18.78 -1.65 -13.79
N ASN A 4 -19.90 -1.65 -14.54
CA ASN A 4 -20.96 -2.65 -14.39
C ASN A 4 -20.52 -4.08 -14.77
N GLU A 5 -19.37 -4.25 -15.41
CA GLU A 5 -18.79 -5.55 -15.77
C GLU A 5 -17.72 -5.98 -14.74
N TYR A 6 -17.63 -5.30 -13.59
CA TYR A 6 -16.63 -5.52 -12.56
C TYR A 6 -15.18 -5.31 -13.02
N ARG A 7 -14.96 -4.48 -14.05
CA ARG A 7 -13.61 -4.10 -14.48
C ARG A 7 -13.10 -2.95 -13.62
N LEU A 8 -11.95 -3.17 -12.98
CA LEU A 8 -11.30 -2.18 -12.11
C LEU A 8 -10.26 -1.36 -12.91
N LYS A 9 -10.30 -0.03 -12.76
CA LYS A 9 -9.30 0.90 -13.28
C LYS A 9 -8.81 1.83 -12.17
N ILE A 10 -7.49 2.00 -12.06
CA ILE A 10 -6.87 3.06 -11.25
C ILE A 10 -7.06 4.37 -12.03
N VAL A 11 -7.52 5.43 -11.35
CA VAL A 11 -7.98 6.67 -12.01
C VAL A 11 -7.25 7.92 -11.58
N ASP A 12 -6.54 7.87 -10.46
CA ASP A 12 -5.83 9.02 -9.93
C ASP A 12 -4.34 8.69 -9.80
N PHE A 13 -3.54 9.42 -10.56
CA PHE A 13 -2.08 9.37 -10.52
C PHE A 13 -1.50 10.73 -10.12
N GLY A 14 -2.33 11.68 -9.62
CA GLY A 14 -1.91 13.05 -9.28
C GLY A 14 -0.87 13.12 -8.16
N MET A 15 -0.73 12.04 -7.39
CA MET A 15 0.25 11.90 -6.32
C MET A 15 1.34 10.87 -6.66
N ALA A 16 1.27 10.23 -7.84
CA ALA A 16 2.29 9.31 -8.30
C ALA A 16 3.58 10.07 -8.61
N ARG A 17 4.72 9.46 -8.25
CA ARG A 17 6.05 10.03 -8.46
C ARG A 17 7.01 8.94 -8.91
N GLN A 18 7.98 9.31 -9.73
CA GLN A 18 9.10 8.42 -10.02
C GLN A 18 9.97 8.26 -8.76
N ILE A 19 10.52 7.06 -8.56
CA ILE A 19 11.45 6.79 -7.47
C ILE A 19 12.77 7.52 -7.77
N ASP A 20 12.91 8.71 -7.21
CA ASP A 20 14.17 9.45 -7.15
C ASP A 20 14.70 9.39 -5.71
N ILE A 21 15.93 8.90 -5.52
CA ILE A 21 16.60 8.77 -4.21
C ILE A 21 17.15 10.13 -3.76
N SER A 22 17.32 11.09 -4.69
CA SER A 22 17.83 12.42 -4.40
C SER A 22 16.78 13.41 -3.90
N ARG A 23 15.49 13.01 -3.85
CA ARG A 23 14.37 13.89 -3.48
C ARG A 23 13.64 13.39 -2.25
N ASP A 24 13.41 14.31 -1.31
CA ASP A 24 12.51 14.11 -0.18
C ASP A 24 11.08 13.87 -0.67
N ARG A 25 10.46 12.75 -0.28
CA ARG A 25 9.06 12.46 -0.61
C ARG A 25 8.12 13.13 0.38
N THR A 26 7.07 13.78 -0.14
CA THR A 26 6.03 14.39 0.69
C THR A 26 5.22 13.32 1.43
N LYS A 27 4.88 13.57 2.70
CA LYS A 27 4.13 12.61 3.54
C LYS A 27 2.63 12.54 3.24
N ASN A 28 2.08 13.58 2.60
CA ASN A 28 0.66 13.67 2.27
C ASN A 28 0.39 13.08 0.89
N VAL A 29 0.56 11.76 0.73
CA VAL A 29 0.45 11.07 -0.58
C VAL A 29 -0.75 10.12 -0.65
N THR A 30 -1.41 9.86 0.48
CA THR A 30 -2.57 8.98 0.55
C THR A 30 -3.52 9.40 1.67
N HIS A 31 -4.76 8.92 1.61
CA HIS A 31 -5.66 8.94 2.77
C HIS A 31 -5.00 8.17 3.93
N PRO A 32 -4.92 8.74 5.15
CA PRO A 32 -4.12 8.18 6.26
C PRO A 32 -4.39 6.70 6.55
N TYR A 33 -5.63 6.23 6.37
CA TYR A 33 -6.05 4.86 6.66
C TYR A 33 -5.37 3.77 5.80
N TYR A 34 -4.87 4.14 4.62
CA TYR A 34 -4.16 3.21 3.72
C TYR A 34 -2.65 3.48 3.69
N ARG A 35 -2.16 4.44 4.47
CA ARG A 35 -0.76 4.85 4.44
C ARG A 35 0.12 3.77 5.09
N ALA A 36 1.18 3.40 4.39
CA ALA A 36 2.16 2.44 4.89
C ALA A 36 2.97 3.00 6.08
N PRO A 37 3.44 2.15 7.02
CA PRO A 37 4.15 2.59 8.22
C PRO A 37 5.37 3.46 7.91
N GLU A 38 6.15 3.08 6.90
CA GLU A 38 7.37 3.79 6.52
C GLU A 38 7.10 5.23 6.05
N VAL A 39 5.91 5.55 5.55
CA VAL A 39 5.58 6.90 5.05
C VAL A 39 5.49 7.93 6.20
N PHE A 40 5.22 7.49 7.44
CA PHE A 40 5.13 8.41 8.60
C PHE A 40 6.51 8.97 8.99
N PHE A 41 7.56 8.18 8.85
CA PHE A 41 8.89 8.50 9.39
C PHE A 41 10.04 8.44 8.37
N SER A 42 9.84 7.84 7.19
CA SER A 42 10.84 7.80 6.12
C SER A 42 10.52 8.82 5.03
N LYS A 43 11.58 9.41 4.48
CA LYS A 43 11.51 10.23 3.27
C LYS A 43 11.73 9.42 1.99
N ASN A 44 12.15 8.17 2.12
CA ASN A 44 12.48 7.25 1.04
C ASN A 44 11.63 5.97 1.17
N TYR A 45 10.37 6.01 0.72
CA TYR A 45 9.48 4.85 0.64
C TYR A 45 9.25 4.42 -0.83
N ASP A 46 9.37 3.15 -1.15
CA ASP A 46 9.27 2.66 -2.53
C ASP A 46 7.84 2.18 -2.89
N PHE A 47 7.74 1.41 -3.98
CA PHE A 47 6.49 0.81 -4.45
C PHE A 47 5.86 -0.19 -3.46
N LYS A 48 6.57 -0.62 -2.40
CA LYS A 48 6.00 -1.48 -1.35
C LYS A 48 4.95 -0.76 -0.53
N ALA A 49 4.98 0.58 -0.48
CA ALA A 49 3.92 1.36 0.15
C ALA A 49 2.57 1.14 -0.53
N ASP A 50 2.55 0.93 -1.85
CA ASP A 50 1.33 0.60 -2.59
C ASP A 50 0.83 -0.81 -2.25
N VAL A 51 1.75 -1.78 -2.04
CA VAL A 51 1.39 -3.15 -1.60
C VAL A 51 0.68 -3.13 -0.24
N TRP A 52 1.15 -2.29 0.69
CA TRP A 52 0.47 -2.09 1.97
C TRP A 52 -0.94 -1.50 1.78
N SER A 53 -1.05 -0.48 0.92
CA SER A 53 -2.33 0.15 0.60
C SER A 53 -3.32 -0.87 0.02
N ILE A 54 -2.86 -1.76 -0.87
CA ILE A 54 -3.66 -2.86 -1.41
C ILE A 54 -4.08 -3.84 -0.30
N GLY A 55 -3.18 -4.18 0.63
CA GLY A 55 -3.52 -5.02 1.78
C GLY A 55 -4.61 -4.41 2.66
N CYS A 56 -4.57 -3.09 2.89
CA CYS A 56 -5.61 -2.37 3.62
C CYS A 56 -6.96 -2.40 2.88
N ILE A 57 -6.96 -2.16 1.56
CA ILE A 57 -8.16 -2.25 0.72
C ILE A 57 -8.71 -3.67 0.73
N PHE A 58 -7.86 -4.69 0.64
CA PHE A 58 -8.28 -6.08 0.66
C PHE A 58 -8.94 -6.44 2.01
N ALA A 59 -8.34 -6.04 3.12
CA ALA A 59 -8.95 -6.20 4.45
C ALA A 59 -10.30 -5.47 4.57
N GLU A 60 -10.42 -4.26 4.02
CA GLU A 60 -11.67 -3.50 4.00
C GLU A 60 -12.75 -4.17 3.14
N LEU A 61 -12.38 -4.75 1.99
CA LEU A 61 -13.32 -5.48 1.14
C LEU A 61 -13.90 -6.73 1.83
N LEU A 62 -13.12 -7.39 2.69
CA LEU A 62 -13.58 -8.55 3.45
C LEU A 62 -14.45 -8.16 4.65
N THR A 63 -14.07 -7.08 5.35
CA THR A 63 -14.68 -6.71 6.64
C THR A 63 -15.73 -5.61 6.55
N GLY A 64 -15.80 -4.89 5.42
CA GLY A 64 -16.60 -3.68 5.23
C GLY A 64 -16.15 -2.48 6.06
N ASN A 65 -15.00 -2.55 6.74
CA ASN A 65 -14.52 -1.53 7.67
C ASN A 65 -13.05 -1.20 7.40
N PHE A 66 -12.66 0.05 7.67
CA PHE A 66 -11.25 0.43 7.62
C PHE A 66 -10.44 -0.38 8.63
N LEU A 67 -9.38 -1.05 8.17
CA LEU A 67 -8.51 -1.83 9.04
C LEU A 67 -7.77 -0.96 10.07
N PHE A 68 -7.31 0.22 9.63
CA PHE A 68 -6.57 1.16 10.47
C PHE A 68 -7.23 2.53 10.44
N ARG A 69 -7.88 2.90 11.54
CA ARG A 69 -8.62 4.16 11.66
C ARG A 69 -8.06 5.04 12.77
N GLY A 70 -6.97 5.74 12.47
CA GLY A 70 -6.35 6.71 13.36
C GLY A 70 -7.00 8.09 13.29
N LEU A 71 -6.96 8.84 14.39
CA LEU A 71 -7.42 10.24 14.44
C LEU A 71 -6.39 11.22 13.87
N ASP A 72 -5.11 10.89 13.99
CA ASP A 72 -3.96 11.63 13.47
C ASP A 72 -2.83 10.66 13.08
N ASP A 73 -1.70 11.18 12.60
CA ASP A 73 -0.56 10.36 12.16
C ASP A 73 0.01 9.45 13.28
N PHE A 74 -0.01 9.91 14.53
CA PHE A 74 0.50 9.14 15.65
C PHE A 74 -0.49 8.05 16.05
N ASP A 75 -1.78 8.37 16.19
CA ASP A 75 -2.81 7.37 16.48
C ASP A 75 -2.92 6.35 15.35
N GLN A 76 -2.79 6.76 14.08
CA GLN A 76 -2.74 5.85 12.93
C GLN A 76 -1.62 4.81 13.08
N LEU A 77 -0.43 5.25 13.48
CA LEU A 77 0.69 4.36 13.78
C LEU A 77 0.39 3.40 14.95
N ILE A 78 -0.28 3.89 16.00
CA ILE A 78 -0.71 3.05 17.12
C ILE A 78 -1.75 2.01 16.66
N GLN A 79 -2.71 2.35 15.81
CA GLN A 79 -3.67 1.39 15.27
C GLN A 79 -2.98 0.30 14.45
N ILE A 80 -1.97 0.66 13.66
CA ILE A 80 -1.14 -0.30 12.92
C ILE A 80 -0.47 -1.27 13.90
N ILE A 81 0.26 -0.76 14.89
CA ILE A 81 1.00 -1.57 15.89
C ILE A 81 0.06 -2.52 16.65
N LYS A 82 -1.17 -2.09 16.95
CA LYS A 82 -2.16 -2.95 17.64
C LYS A 82 -2.48 -4.21 16.84
N VAL A 83 -2.52 -4.12 15.51
CA VAL A 83 -2.89 -5.23 14.62
C VAL A 83 -1.65 -6.03 14.21
N VAL A 84 -0.63 -5.38 13.65
CA VAL A 84 0.53 -6.10 13.08
C VAL A 84 1.64 -6.37 14.10
N GLY A 85 1.57 -5.74 15.28
CA GLY A 85 2.58 -5.83 16.33
C GLY A 85 3.64 -4.72 16.24
N THR A 86 4.47 -4.64 17.28
CA THR A 86 5.63 -3.74 17.31
C THR A 86 6.72 -4.27 16.37
N PRO A 87 7.33 -3.43 15.51
CA PRO A 87 8.44 -3.86 14.68
C PRO A 87 9.62 -4.38 15.50
N ASP A 88 10.38 -5.32 14.91
CA ASP A 88 11.57 -5.88 15.55
C ASP A 88 12.73 -4.88 15.63
N GLU A 89 13.73 -5.19 16.48
CA GLU A 89 14.88 -4.31 16.65
C GLU A 89 15.74 -4.20 15.38
N ASN A 90 15.76 -5.22 14.51
CA ASN A 90 16.53 -5.14 13.26
C ASN A 90 15.97 -4.06 12.35
N TYR A 91 14.64 -3.93 12.27
CA TYR A 91 14.00 -2.86 11.54
C TYR A 91 14.20 -1.51 12.23
N LEU A 92 14.03 -1.43 13.56
CA LEU A 92 14.20 -0.17 14.29
C LEU A 92 15.60 0.42 14.08
N LEU A 93 16.65 -0.40 14.05
CA LEU A 93 18.02 0.06 13.79
C LEU A 93 18.22 0.70 12.41
N LYS A 94 17.32 0.46 11.44
CA LYS A 94 17.34 1.12 10.11
C LYS A 94 16.74 2.54 10.15
N LEU A 95 16.02 2.90 11.21
CA LEU A 95 15.28 4.16 11.32
C LEU A 95 16.13 5.25 12.00
N GLU A 96 15.71 6.51 11.84
CA GLU A 96 16.32 7.63 12.57
C GLU A 96 16.20 7.45 14.10
N ASN A 97 17.21 7.92 14.84
CA ASN A 97 17.28 7.77 16.30
C ASN A 97 16.03 8.31 17.03
N SER A 98 15.49 9.44 16.56
CA SER A 98 14.26 10.04 17.11
C SER A 98 13.07 9.07 17.03
N VAL A 99 12.93 8.39 15.89
CA VAL A 99 11.87 7.42 15.62
C VAL A 99 12.08 6.16 16.46
N GLN A 100 13.32 5.68 16.58
CA GLN A 100 13.65 4.54 17.44
C GLN A 100 13.23 4.78 18.90
N ILE A 101 13.50 5.97 19.43
CA ILE A 101 13.12 6.33 20.81
C ILE A 101 11.61 6.27 20.99
N ILE A 102 10.83 6.73 20.01
CA ILE A 102 9.36 6.65 20.07
C ILE A 102 8.92 5.19 20.21
N PHE A 103 9.35 4.30 19.30
CA PHE A 103 8.95 2.89 19.36
C PHE A 103 9.42 2.17 20.61
N ARG A 104 10.62 2.46 21.12
CA ARG A 104 11.13 1.88 22.36
C ARG A 104 10.40 2.37 23.61
N THR A 105 9.79 3.56 23.54
CA THR A 105 8.98 4.12 24.63
C THR A 105 7.56 3.56 24.62
N LEU A 106 7.06 3.13 23.46
CA LEU A 106 5.77 2.46 23.35
C LEU A 106 5.83 1.07 23.97
N ALA A 107 4.73 0.66 24.62
CA ALA A 107 4.61 -0.70 25.15
C ALA A 107 4.65 -1.71 23.99
N LYS A 108 5.52 -2.72 24.10
CA LYS A 108 5.60 -3.79 23.10
C LYS A 108 4.24 -4.50 22.97
N LYS A 109 3.78 -4.65 21.73
CA LYS A 109 2.54 -5.33 21.38
C LYS A 109 2.84 -6.52 20.47
N VAL A 110 2.24 -7.65 20.80
CA VAL A 110 2.12 -8.79 19.89
C VAL A 110 0.94 -8.50 18.97
N GLY A 111 1.13 -8.73 17.67
CA GLY A 111 0.05 -8.55 16.69
C GLY A 111 -1.13 -9.48 16.95
N VAL A 112 -2.30 -9.09 16.45
CA VAL A 112 -3.52 -9.90 16.49
C VAL A 112 -3.34 -11.10 15.57
N LYS A 113 -3.94 -12.24 15.93
CA LYS A 113 -3.94 -13.41 15.05
C LYS A 113 -4.81 -13.13 13.83
N TRP A 114 -4.32 -13.49 12.64
CA TRP A 114 -5.05 -13.25 11.39
C TRP A 114 -6.40 -13.97 11.35
N GLU A 115 -6.54 -15.12 12.02
CA GLU A 115 -7.78 -15.88 12.15
C GLU A 115 -8.83 -15.16 13.00
N GLU A 116 -8.41 -14.38 13.99
CA GLU A 116 -9.32 -13.60 14.84
C GLU A 116 -9.81 -12.36 14.11
N LEU A 117 -8.94 -11.75 13.30
CA LEU A 117 -9.25 -10.56 12.53
C LEU A 117 -10.02 -10.87 11.24
N PHE A 118 -9.74 -12.02 10.62
CA PHE A 118 -10.35 -12.49 9.39
C PHE A 118 -10.81 -13.95 9.56
N PRO A 119 -11.96 -14.16 10.23
CA PRO A 119 -12.55 -15.49 10.38
C PRO A 119 -12.98 -16.08 9.02
N ASP A 120 -13.21 -17.40 8.95
CA ASP A 120 -13.44 -18.07 7.66
C ASP A 120 -14.74 -17.64 6.95
N ASP A 121 -15.74 -17.18 7.70
CA ASP A 121 -17.07 -16.83 7.22
C ASP A 121 -17.13 -15.49 6.46
N ILE A 122 -16.13 -14.62 6.61
CA ILE A 122 -16.04 -13.37 5.84
C ILE A 122 -15.41 -13.58 4.46
N PHE A 123 -14.85 -14.77 4.19
CA PHE A 123 -14.32 -15.12 2.88
C PHE A 123 -15.42 -15.73 1.99
N PRO A 124 -15.33 -15.57 0.66
CA PRO A 124 -16.30 -16.19 -0.25
C PRO A 124 -16.35 -17.71 -0.10
N GLU A 125 -17.55 -18.30 -0.08
CA GLU A 125 -17.72 -19.75 0.04
C GLU A 125 -16.89 -20.54 -0.99
N GLU A 126 -16.16 -21.55 -0.52
CA GLU A 126 -15.22 -22.38 -1.29
C GLU A 126 -15.84 -23.05 -2.53
N LYS A 127 -17.18 -23.21 -2.55
CA LYS A 127 -17.94 -23.90 -3.59
C LYS A 127 -17.75 -23.33 -5.00
N LYS A 128 -17.19 -22.12 -5.14
CA LYS A 128 -16.93 -21.51 -6.46
C LYS A 128 -15.47 -21.49 -6.90
N LYS A 129 -14.45 -21.53 -6.01
CA LYS A 129 -13.03 -21.47 -6.41
C LYS A 129 -12.09 -22.06 -5.35
N LYS A 130 -11.49 -23.22 -5.63
CA LYS A 130 -10.40 -23.87 -4.85
C LYS A 130 -9.26 -22.91 -4.45
N PHE A 131 -9.11 -21.79 -5.15
CA PHE A 131 -8.02 -20.83 -4.99
C PHE A 131 -8.34 -19.65 -4.06
N CYS A 132 -9.62 -19.26 -3.90
CA CYS A 132 -10.04 -18.11 -3.08
C CYS A 132 -10.49 -18.52 -1.67
N SER A 133 -9.75 -19.43 -1.02
CA SER A 133 -10.05 -19.87 0.36
C SER A 133 -9.65 -18.82 1.40
N ALA A 134 -10.23 -18.96 2.61
CA ALA A 134 -9.86 -18.14 3.76
C ALA A 134 -8.36 -18.24 4.11
N GLU A 135 -7.80 -19.46 4.03
CA GLU A 135 -6.37 -19.70 4.25
C GLU A 135 -5.50 -18.89 3.28
N ASN A 136 -5.78 -18.98 1.97
CA ASN A 136 -5.01 -18.25 0.95
C ASN A 136 -5.17 -16.74 1.08
N GLY A 137 -6.38 -16.27 1.45
CA GLY A 137 -6.65 -14.86 1.68
C GLY A 137 -5.90 -14.30 2.88
N ARG A 138 -5.97 -14.98 4.04
CA ARG A 138 -5.20 -14.62 5.25
C ARG A 138 -3.69 -14.65 4.99
N ARG A 139 -3.21 -15.66 4.26
CA ARG A 139 -1.80 -15.74 3.85
C ARG A 139 -1.39 -14.53 3.02
N LEU A 140 -2.18 -14.15 2.02
CA LEU A 140 -1.85 -12.98 1.19
C LEU A 140 -1.84 -11.69 2.01
N LEU A 141 -2.82 -11.50 2.90
CA LEU A 141 -2.87 -10.36 3.82
C LEU A 141 -1.65 -10.29 4.72
N SER A 142 -1.23 -11.42 5.30
CA SER A 142 -0.07 -11.45 6.20
C SER A 142 1.26 -11.17 5.50
N LEU A 143 1.33 -11.38 4.18
CA LEU A 143 2.49 -11.05 3.34
C LEU A 143 2.48 -9.59 2.86
N MET A 144 1.30 -8.98 2.71
CA MET A 144 1.14 -7.57 2.31
C MET A 144 1.25 -6.60 3.50
N LEU A 145 0.70 -6.97 4.65
CA LEU A 145 0.60 -6.12 5.84
C LEU A 145 1.77 -6.36 6.80
N ILE A 146 2.98 -6.27 6.27
CA ILE A 146 4.23 -6.36 7.02
C ILE A 146 4.79 -4.96 7.28
N PHE A 147 5.20 -4.71 8.53
CA PHE A 147 5.71 -3.41 8.97
C PHE A 147 7.00 -3.02 8.23
N ASP A 148 7.99 -3.92 8.17
CA ASP A 148 9.23 -3.72 7.42
C ASP A 148 8.96 -3.88 5.90
N PRO A 149 9.10 -2.82 5.08
CA PRO A 149 8.89 -2.92 3.63
C PRO A 149 9.85 -3.89 2.94
N ASP A 150 11.05 -4.14 3.49
CA ASP A 150 12.01 -5.10 2.91
C ASP A 150 11.51 -6.54 3.01
N GLN A 151 10.70 -6.83 4.03
CA GLN A 151 10.10 -8.15 4.26
C GLN A 151 8.72 -8.27 3.59
N ARG A 152 8.11 -7.14 3.22
CA ARG A 152 6.80 -7.09 2.55
C ARG A 152 6.88 -7.70 1.16
N ILE A 153 5.85 -8.46 0.76
CA ILE A 153 5.79 -9.10 -0.56
C ILE A 153 5.89 -8.07 -1.69
N SER A 154 6.48 -8.44 -2.83
CA SER A 154 6.46 -7.58 -4.02
C SER A 154 5.18 -7.79 -4.82
N VAL A 155 4.86 -6.87 -5.72
CA VAL A 155 3.68 -7.01 -6.59
C VAL A 155 3.79 -8.27 -7.45
N GLU A 156 4.98 -8.54 -7.99
CA GLU A 156 5.24 -9.70 -8.84
C GLU A 156 4.96 -11.01 -8.09
N LYS A 157 5.47 -11.14 -6.86
CA LYS A 157 5.23 -12.31 -6.00
C LYS A 157 3.77 -12.39 -5.54
N ALA A 158 3.14 -11.26 -5.23
CA ALA A 158 1.73 -11.25 -4.81
C ALA A 158 0.79 -11.74 -5.93
N LEU A 159 1.12 -11.45 -7.19
CA LEU A 159 0.39 -11.95 -8.35
C LEU A 159 0.53 -13.47 -8.57
N GLU A 160 1.54 -14.10 -7.97
CA GLU A 160 1.79 -15.55 -8.02
C GLU A 160 1.11 -16.29 -6.86
N GLU A 161 0.66 -15.58 -5.82
CA GLU A 161 -0.01 -16.21 -4.68
C GLU A 161 -1.36 -16.84 -5.10
N PRO A 162 -1.73 -18.03 -4.55
CA PRO A 162 -2.89 -18.78 -5.01
C PRO A 162 -4.19 -17.99 -5.07
N TYR A 163 -4.39 -17.06 -4.12
CA TYR A 163 -5.60 -16.23 -4.04
C TYR A 163 -5.81 -15.34 -5.28
N VAL A 164 -4.73 -14.96 -5.98
CA VAL A 164 -4.73 -14.04 -7.13
C VAL A 164 -4.38 -14.76 -8.44
N ALA A 165 -3.41 -15.69 -8.40
CA ALA A 165 -2.82 -16.32 -9.58
C ALA A 165 -3.84 -16.99 -10.52
N TRP A 166 -4.93 -17.53 -9.98
CA TRP A 166 -5.99 -18.18 -10.76
C TRP A 166 -6.60 -17.27 -11.83
N LYS A 167 -6.67 -15.95 -11.57
CA LYS A 167 -7.21 -14.97 -12.52
C LYS A 167 -6.15 -14.50 -13.51
N ARG A 168 -4.90 -14.31 -13.06
CA ARG A 168 -3.78 -13.90 -13.92
C ARG A 168 -3.57 -14.88 -15.09
N ASN A 169 -3.57 -16.17 -14.79
CA ASN A 169 -3.42 -17.24 -15.78
C ASN A 169 -4.53 -17.25 -16.85
N SER A 170 -5.66 -16.58 -16.60
CA SER A 170 -6.76 -16.48 -17.56
C SER A 170 -6.68 -15.26 -18.49
N ASP A 171 -5.97 -14.19 -18.10
CA ASP A 171 -6.04 -12.90 -18.79
C ASP A 171 -4.77 -12.53 -19.58
N ASN A 172 -3.61 -13.19 -19.39
CA ASN A 172 -2.35 -13.04 -20.17
C ASN A 172 -2.02 -11.60 -20.64
N ASN A 173 -2.32 -10.59 -19.82
CA ASN A 173 -2.37 -9.18 -20.23
C ASN A 173 -1.20 -8.36 -19.70
N ASP A 174 -0.04 -8.99 -19.52
CA ASP A 174 1.19 -8.30 -19.13
C ASP A 174 1.71 -7.48 -20.32
N SER A 175 1.11 -6.31 -20.53
CA SER A 175 1.56 -5.34 -21.51
C SER A 175 2.63 -4.44 -20.88
N PRO A 176 3.77 -4.23 -21.55
CA PRO A 176 4.74 -3.26 -21.09
C PRO A 176 4.12 -1.85 -21.04
N PRO A 177 4.60 -0.95 -20.17
CA PRO A 177 4.16 0.43 -20.17
C PRO A 177 4.39 1.07 -21.54
N LYS A 178 3.40 1.82 -22.04
CA LYS A 178 3.46 2.46 -23.37
C LYS A 178 4.59 3.49 -23.49
N ALA A 179 4.96 4.11 -22.37
CA ALA A 179 6.05 5.06 -22.25
C ALA A 179 6.51 5.11 -20.79
N ILE A 180 7.77 5.51 -20.58
CA ILE A 180 8.28 5.89 -19.26
C ILE A 180 7.76 7.30 -18.96
N TYR A 181 7.33 7.53 -17.72
CA TYR A 181 6.90 8.86 -17.28
C TYR A 181 8.09 9.83 -17.31
N ASP A 182 7.90 10.98 -17.96
CA ASP A 182 8.88 12.08 -18.01
C ASP A 182 8.66 13.01 -16.81
N ASP A 183 9.52 12.90 -15.80
CA ASP A 183 9.47 13.69 -14.57
C ASP A 183 10.13 15.07 -14.70
N SER A 184 10.67 15.43 -15.89
CA SER A 184 11.38 16.70 -16.10
C SER A 184 10.50 17.92 -15.79
N LEU A 185 9.19 17.79 -15.99
CA LEU A 185 8.20 18.82 -15.67
C LEU A 185 8.06 19.06 -14.17
N GLU A 186 8.27 18.05 -13.33
CA GLU A 186 8.16 18.16 -11.88
C GLU A 186 9.27 19.03 -11.27
N ASN A 187 10.39 19.16 -11.99
CA ASN A 187 11.54 19.97 -11.59
C ASN A 187 11.46 21.43 -12.05
N MET A 188 10.46 21.78 -12.87
CA MET A 188 10.35 23.12 -13.42
C MET A 188 9.73 24.09 -12.40
N LYS A 189 10.49 25.11 -11.99
CA LYS A 189 9.96 26.25 -11.24
C LYS A 189 9.35 27.29 -12.19
N LEU A 190 8.15 27.00 -12.67
CA LEU A 190 7.39 27.92 -13.52
C LEU A 190 6.39 28.74 -12.70
N THR A 191 6.16 29.96 -13.15
CA THR A 191 5.04 30.79 -12.69
C THR A 191 3.70 30.17 -13.09
N THR A 192 2.62 30.58 -12.43
CA THR A 192 1.27 30.12 -12.77
C THR A 192 0.88 30.42 -14.22
N GLY A 193 1.36 31.54 -14.79
CA GLY A 193 1.11 31.91 -16.18
C GLY A 193 1.79 30.97 -17.18
N GLU A 194 3.05 30.60 -16.91
CA GLU A 194 3.81 29.65 -17.73
C GLU A 194 3.22 28.24 -17.66
N TRP A 195 2.79 27.80 -16.47
CA TRP A 195 2.05 26.53 -16.32
C TRP A 195 0.76 26.52 -17.13
N LYS A 196 -0.03 27.61 -17.09
CA LYS A 196 -1.24 27.74 -17.92
C LYS A 196 -0.89 27.64 -19.40
N SER A 197 0.10 28.39 -19.87
CA SER A 197 0.50 28.37 -21.28
C SER A 197 0.93 26.97 -21.75
N LYS A 198 1.78 26.28 -20.98
CA LYS A 198 2.21 24.90 -21.28
C LYS A 198 1.08 23.88 -21.25
N PHE A 199 0.12 24.06 -20.33
CA PHE A 199 -1.04 23.19 -20.25
C PHE A 199 -1.91 23.35 -21.50
N PHE A 200 -2.30 24.59 -21.82
CA PHE A 200 -3.17 24.87 -22.98
C PHE A 200 -2.52 24.52 -24.32
N SER A 201 -1.19 24.63 -24.45
CA SER A 201 -0.48 24.21 -25.68
C SER A 201 -0.53 22.71 -25.96
N LYS A 202 -0.97 21.87 -24.99
CA LYS A 202 -1.18 20.43 -25.22
C LYS A 202 -2.59 20.09 -25.74
N PHE A 203 -3.51 21.05 -25.73
CA PHE A 203 -4.91 20.86 -26.17
C PHE A 203 -5.24 21.61 -27.47
N LEU A 204 -4.30 22.42 -27.96
CA LEU A 204 -4.32 23.08 -29.27
C LEU A 204 -3.45 22.28 -30.25
#